data_AF-V8PH39-F1
#
_entry.id   AF-V8PH39-F1
#
_cell.length_a   1.000
_cell.length_b   1.000
_cell.length_c   1.000
_cell.angle_alpha   90.00
_cell.angle_beta   90.00
_cell.angle_gamma   90.00
#
_symmetry.space_group_name_H-M   'P 1'
#
loop_
_entity.id
_entity.type
_entity.pdbx_description
1 polymer ?
#
loop_
_entity_poly.entity_id
_entity_poly.type
_entity_poly.pdbx_seq_one_letter_code
_entity_poly.pdbx_strand_id
1 'polypeptide(L)' 'MPPLGIPGEREGERERDLKCKYEVTSWLQIQAVRLTDEGTYHCYARNSVGQVAAPASLMVLTPGK' A
#
# COMPACT_ATOMS: atom_id res chain seq x y z
N MET A 1 24.24 -45.58 21.82
CA MET A 1 23.56 -46.22 20.70
C MET A 1 22.12 -45.71 20.69
N PRO A 2 21.68 -44.90 19.72
CA PRO A 2 20.28 -44.48 19.63
C PRO A 2 19.44 -45.59 18.95
N PRO A 3 18.17 -45.82 19.33
CA PRO A 3 17.28 -46.69 18.57
C PRO A 3 16.64 -45.95 17.39
N LEU A 4 16.45 -46.68 16.29
CA LEU A 4 15.78 -46.26 15.05
C LEU A 4 14.25 -46.25 15.25
N GLY A 5 13.62 -45.09 14.99
CA GLY A 5 12.17 -44.92 14.87
C GLY A 5 11.79 -44.50 13.45
N ILE A 6 10.66 -45.00 12.97
CA ILE A 6 10.15 -45.04 11.58
C ILE A 6 9.79 -43.63 11.05
N PRO A 7 9.97 -43.33 9.74
CA PRO A 7 9.59 -42.04 9.15
C PRO A 7 8.08 -41.84 9.15
N GLY A 8 7.61 -40.83 9.90
CA GLY A 8 6.26 -40.31 9.81
C GLY A 8 6.24 -39.04 8.96
N GLU A 9 5.75 -39.18 7.73
CA GLU A 9 5.23 -38.18 6.81
C GLU A 9 5.33 -36.69 7.22
N ARG A 10 6.41 -36.08 6.73
CA ARG A 10 6.49 -34.73 6.12
C ARG A 10 5.80 -33.58 6.84
N GLU A 11 6.65 -32.83 7.54
CA GLU A 11 6.77 -31.37 7.50
C GLU A 11 5.48 -30.59 7.16
N GLY A 12 4.93 -29.98 8.21
CA GLY A 12 4.57 -28.57 8.21
C GLY A 12 3.83 -28.09 6.97
N GLU A 13 2.51 -28.04 7.13
CA GLU A 13 1.57 -27.24 6.36
C GLU A 13 2.26 -26.12 5.56
N ARG A 14 2.19 -26.25 4.23
CA ARG A 14 2.58 -25.22 3.27
C ARG A 14 1.87 -23.92 3.60
N GLU A 15 2.49 -23.04 4.39
CA GLU A 15 2.21 -21.60 4.38
C GLU A 15 2.56 -21.10 2.99
N ARG A 16 1.58 -21.21 2.10
CA ARG A 16 1.51 -20.49 0.83
C ARG A 16 1.17 -19.03 1.11
N ASP A 17 1.84 -18.42 2.08
CA ASP A 17 1.82 -16.99 2.33
C ASP A 17 2.84 -16.29 1.44
N LEU A 18 2.77 -16.59 0.14
CA LEU A 18 3.21 -15.63 -0.86
C LEU A 18 2.14 -14.55 -0.93
N LYS A 19 2.00 -13.79 0.16
CA LYS A 19 1.34 -12.50 0.16
C LYS A 19 2.10 -11.68 -0.84
N CYS A 20 1.60 -11.62 -2.07
CA CYS A 20 2.09 -10.69 -3.07
C CYS A 20 1.90 -9.30 -2.47
N LYS A 21 2.95 -8.77 -1.84
CA LYS A 21 3.01 -7.40 -1.40
C LYS A 21 3.14 -6.57 -2.67
N TYR A 22 1.99 -6.26 -3.28
CA TYR A 22 1.97 -5.30 -4.36
C TYR A 22 2.04 -3.91 -3.72
N GLU A 23 3.20 -3.28 -3.84
CA GLU A 23 3.31 -1.85 -3.58
C GLU A 23 2.91 -1.12 -4.86
N VAL A 24 1.71 -0.55 -4.86
CA VAL A 24 1.24 0.30 -5.94
C VAL A 24 1.45 1.75 -5.50
N THR A 25 2.41 2.41 -6.13
CA THR A 25 2.66 3.84 -5.93
C THR A 25 1.92 4.65 -6.99
N SER A 26 1.31 5.76 -6.57
CA SER A 26 0.64 6.71 -7.43
C SER A 26 1.06 8.12 -7.02
N TRP A 27 1.26 9.00 -7.99
CA TRP A 27 1.72 10.38 -7.80
C TRP A 27 0.79 11.35 -8.52
N LEU A 28 0.43 12.43 -7.83
CA LEU A 28 -0.29 13.56 -8.40
C LEU A 28 0.70 14.69 -8.62
N GLN A 29 0.85 15.12 -9.88
CA GLN A 29 1.68 16.26 -10.25
C GLN A 29 0.80 17.38 -10.78
N ILE A 30 0.92 18.57 -10.20
CA ILE A 30 0.21 19.77 -10.61
C ILE A 30 1.23 20.73 -11.24
N GLN A 31 1.02 21.09 -12.50
CA GLN A 31 1.88 22.03 -13.22
C GLN A 31 1.31 23.43 -13.15
N ALA A 32 2.19 24.44 -13.11
CA ALA A 32 1.80 25.85 -12.98
C ALA A 32 0.81 26.09 -11.82
N VAL A 33 1.20 25.62 -10.63
CA VAL A 33 0.40 25.69 -9.38
C VAL A 33 -0.17 27.09 -9.15
N ARG A 34 -1.47 27.13 -8.85
CA ARG A 34 -2.25 28.33 -8.54
C ARG A 34 -2.77 28.25 -7.11
N LEU A 35 -3.10 29.39 -6.52
CA LEU A 35 -3.73 29.46 -5.20
C LEU A 35 -5.03 28.64 -5.12
N THR A 36 -5.76 28.50 -6.22
CA THR A 36 -6.99 27.70 -6.29
C THR A 36 -6.76 26.19 -6.22
N ASP A 37 -5.51 25.73 -6.36
CA ASP A 37 -5.16 24.32 -6.24
C ASP A 37 -4.96 23.92 -4.76
N GLU A 38 -4.92 24.89 -3.83
CA GLU A 38 -4.90 24.59 -2.40
C GLU A 38 -6.17 23.83 -1.99
N GLY A 39 -5.99 22.74 -1.21
CA GLY A 39 -7.12 21.94 -0.74
C GLY A 39 -6.73 20.55 -0.25
N THR A 40 -7.74 19.75 0.09
CA THR A 40 -7.57 18.35 0.50
C THR A 40 -7.88 17.41 -0.65
N TYR A 41 -6.84 16.76 -1.16
CA TYR A 41 -6.90 15.74 -2.20
C TYR A 41 -7.13 14.37 -1.56
N HIS A 42 -7.84 13.48 -2.25
CA HIS A 42 -8.10 12.13 -1.78
C HIS A 42 -7.58 11.12 -2.80
N CYS A 43 -6.67 10.25 -2.37
CA CYS A 43 -6.26 9.09 -3.14
C CYS A 43 -7.29 7.98 -2.92
N TYR A 44 -7.84 7.42 -4.00
CA TYR A 44 -8.83 6.35 -3.93
C TYR A 44 -8.25 5.04 -4.46
N ALA A 45 -8.33 3.99 -3.65
CA ALA A 45 -8.01 2.62 -4.08
C ALA A 45 -9.31 1.81 -4.13
N ARG A 46 -9.60 1.20 -5.28
CA ARG A 46 -10.84 0.43 -5.51
C ARG A 46 -10.54 -0.92 -6.14
N ASN A 47 -11.22 -1.96 -5.70
CA ASN A 47 -11.23 -3.30 -6.29
C ASN A 47 -12.64 -3.91 -6.22
N SER A 48 -12.76 -5.20 -6.54
CA SER A 48 -14.02 -5.94 -6.47
C SER A 48 -14.59 -6.10 -5.06
N VAL A 49 -13.77 -5.93 -4.02
CA VAL A 49 -14.17 -6.06 -2.61
C VAL A 49 -14.69 -4.73 -2.07
N GLY A 50 -14.14 -3.60 -2.53
CA GLY A 50 -14.59 -2.29 -2.08
C GLY A 50 -13.69 -1.14 -2.49
N GLN A 51 -13.77 -0.05 -1.73
CA GLN A 51 -13.02 1.18 -1.96
C GLN A 51 -12.56 1.79 -0.63
N VAL A 52 -11.36 2.36 -0.62
CA VAL A 52 -10.82 3.15 0.49
C VAL A 52 -10.27 4.48 -0.04
N ALA A 53 -10.23 5.49 0.82
CA ALA A 53 -9.70 6.81 0.49
C ALA A 53 -8.63 7.24 1.51
N ALA A 54 -7.60 7.93 1.05
CA ALA A 54 -6.57 8.55 1.88
C ALA A 54 -6.48 10.05 1.60
N PRO A 55 -6.76 10.94 2.59
CA PRO A 55 -6.67 12.38 2.41
C PRO A 55 -5.21 12.87 2.41
N ALA A 56 -4.94 13.92 1.66
CA ALA A 56 -3.67 14.64 1.61
C ALA A 56 -3.93 16.14 1.43
N SER A 57 -3.37 16.97 2.31
CA SER A 57 -3.52 18.43 2.22
C SER A 57 -2.42 19.03 1.36
N LEU A 58 -2.80 19.78 0.34
CA LEU A 58 -1.91 20.60 -0.47
C LEU A 58 -2.08 22.06 -0.05
N MET A 59 -1.00 22.69 0.42
CA MET A 59 -0.94 24.11 0.73
C MET A 59 -0.07 24.82 -0.31
N VAL A 60 -0.53 25.96 -0.82
CA VAL A 60 0.20 26.73 -1.83
C VAL A 60 0.92 27.89 -1.15
N LEU A 61 2.24 27.79 -1.08
CA LEU A 61 3.08 28.83 -0.49
C LEU A 61 3.28 29.98 -1.48
N THR A 62 2.84 31.18 -1.10
CA THR A 62 3.17 32.42 -1.82
C THR A 62 4.41 33.07 -1.22
N PRO A 63 5.40 33.48 -2.03
CA PRO A 63 6.51 34.27 -1.53
C PRO A 63 6.00 35.65 -1.09
N GLY A 64 5.82 35.88 0.22
CA GLY A 64 5.37 37.18 0.73
C GLY A 64 4.54 37.23 2.02
N LYS A 65 4.76 36.33 2.98
CA LYS A 65 4.49 36.58 4.40
C LYS A 65 5.56 35.93 5.26
#